data_AF-A0A4Y2BEU2-F1
#
_entry.id   AF-A0A4Y2BEU2-F1
#
_cell.length_a   1.000
_cell.length_b   1.000
_cell.length_c   1.000
_cell.angle_alpha   90.00
_cell.angle_beta   90.00
_cell.angle_gamma   90.00
#
_symmetry.space_group_name_H-M   'P 1'
#
loop_
_entity.id
_entity.type
_entity.pdbx_description
1 polymer ?
#
loop_
_entity_poly.entity_id
_entity_poly.type
_entity_poly.pdbx_seq_one_letter_code
_entity_poly.pdbx_strand_id
1 'polypeptide(L)'
;MMLLLISLSRMMTHVTVSYDAQFHIISVCPHGLTLLYGISIVGDILTGLVIDYEILLKYCPECTTAKKYLGEHSADFSVWYKTHRQEYREYYVGFSNAMEVKATEILWKRSLENCGMRYTSVM
;
A
#
# COMPACT_ATOMS: atom_id res chain seq x y z
N MET A 1 13.20 37.53 24.54
CA MET A 1 13.39 36.87 23.23
C MET A 1 13.90 35.45 23.46
N MET A 2 13.10 34.60 24.12
CA MET A 2 13.48 33.22 24.46
C MET A 2 12.23 32.33 24.61
N LEU A 3 11.23 32.53 23.74
CA LEU A 3 9.96 31.77 23.75
C LEU A 3 9.52 31.30 22.36
N LEU A 4 10.34 31.46 21.32
CA LEU A 4 9.96 31.16 19.93
C LEU A 4 10.78 30.04 19.26
N LEU A 5 11.68 29.36 19.98
CA LEU A 5 12.51 28.27 19.43
C LEU A 5 12.02 26.85 19.76
N ILE A 6 10.88 26.68 20.42
CA ILE A 6 10.36 25.33 20.78
C ILE A 6 9.38 24.79 19.70
N SER A 7 9.07 25.56 18.65
CA SER A 7 7.94 25.28 17.75
C SER A 7 8.15 24.23 16.64
N LEU A 8 9.20 23.40 16.64
CA LEU A 8 9.43 22.44 15.52
C LEU A 8 9.94 21.05 15.94
N SER A 9 9.75 20.63 17.19
CA SER A 9 9.80 19.19 17.49
C SER A 9 8.39 18.64 17.30
N ARG A 10 8.10 18.11 16.11
CA ARG A 10 6.86 17.35 15.86
C ARG A 10 6.85 16.22 16.89
N MET A 11 5.99 16.31 17.90
CA MET A 11 5.93 15.34 19.00
C MET A 11 5.67 13.96 18.39
N MET A 12 6.71 13.11 18.38
CA MET A 12 6.65 11.79 17.77
C MET A 12 6.10 10.81 18.80
N THR A 13 4.88 10.33 18.59
CA THR A 13 4.24 9.39 19.51
C THR A 13 4.65 7.97 19.16
N HIS A 14 5.22 7.25 20.13
CA HIS A 14 5.50 5.83 19.99
C HIS A 14 4.22 5.03 20.24
N VAL A 15 3.86 4.17 19.29
CA VAL A 15 2.66 3.34 19.37
C VAL A 15 3.06 1.89 19.15
N THR A 16 2.69 1.03 20.10
CA THR A 16 2.96 -0.40 20.06
C THR A 16 1.87 -1.10 19.27
N VAL A 17 2.23 -1.69 18.14
CA VAL A 17 1.24 -2.22 17.17
C VAL A 17 1.45 -3.69 16.86
N SER A 18 0.35 -4.36 16.53
CA SER A 18 0.33 -5.64 15.82
C SER A 18 0.15 -5.36 14.33
N TYR A 19 0.83 -6.16 13.51
CA TYR A 19 0.67 -6.11 12.06
C TYR A 19 0.31 -7.50 11.56
N ASP A 20 -0.81 -7.55 10.84
CA ASP A 20 -1.31 -8.77 10.23
C ASP A 20 -1.64 -8.48 8.77
N ALA A 21 -1.24 -9.39 7.90
CA ALA A 21 -1.52 -9.30 6.47
C ALA A 21 -2.02 -10.63 5.92
N GLN A 22 -3.08 -10.56 5.12
CA GLN A 22 -3.68 -11.73 4.51
C GLN A 22 -3.80 -11.52 3.01
N PHE A 23 -3.29 -12.49 2.25
CA PHE A 23 -3.27 -12.47 0.79
C PHE A 23 -4.15 -13.57 0.24
N HIS A 24 -5.16 -13.18 -0.55
CA HIS A 24 -6.06 -14.09 -1.22
C HIS A 24 -5.77 -14.14 -2.72
N ILE A 25 -5.69 -15.36 -3.24
CA ILE A 25 -5.75 -15.61 -4.67
C ILE A 25 -7.22 -15.58 -5.07
N ILE A 26 -7.59 -14.62 -5.91
CA ILE A 26 -8.98 -14.42 -6.34
C ILE A 26 -9.27 -15.18 -7.64
N SER A 27 -8.32 -15.27 -8.57
CA SER A 27 -8.49 -16.10 -9.77
C SER A 27 -7.15 -16.45 -10.40
N VAL A 28 -7.13 -17.56 -11.15
CA VAL A 28 -6.04 -17.95 -12.03
C VAL A 28 -6.52 -17.72 -13.45
N CYS A 29 -5.90 -16.78 -14.17
CA CYS A 29 -6.22 -16.55 -15.57
C CYS A 29 -5.67 -17.70 -16.44
N PRO A 30 -6.33 -18.06 -17.56
CA PRO A 30 -5.89 -19.13 -18.47
C PRO A 30 -4.47 -18.96 -19.03
N HIS A 31 -3.95 -17.72 -19.02
CA HIS A 31 -2.59 -17.37 -19.44
C HIS A 31 -1.58 -17.32 -18.28
N GLY A 32 -1.89 -17.88 -17.11
CA GLY A 32 -0.96 -18.05 -15.98
C GLY A 32 -0.81 -16.85 -15.04
N LEU A 33 -1.59 -15.78 -15.22
CA LEU A 33 -1.61 -14.63 -14.31
C LEU A 33 -2.52 -14.92 -13.10
N THR A 34 -1.94 -14.97 -11.90
CA THR A 34 -2.67 -15.11 -10.63
C THR A 34 -3.13 -13.73 -10.14
N LEU A 35 -4.44 -13.52 -10.03
CA LEU A 35 -5.04 -12.35 -9.37
C LEU A 35 -4.82 -12.49 -7.86
N LEU A 36 -4.04 -11.58 -7.29
CA LEU A 36 -3.77 -11.51 -5.85
C LEU A 36 -4.32 -10.20 -5.29
N TYR A 37 -5.08 -10.32 -4.21
CA TYR A 37 -5.54 -9.22 -3.38
C TYR A 37 -5.00 -9.43 -1.98
N GLY A 38 -4.34 -8.40 -1.45
CA GLY A 38 -3.81 -8.39 -0.10
C GLY A 38 -4.48 -7.30 0.72
N ILE A 39 -4.85 -7.64 1.95
CA ILE A 39 -5.16 -6.66 2.99
C ILE A 39 -4.07 -6.75 4.03
N SER A 40 -3.55 -5.60 4.43
CA SER A 40 -2.66 -5.43 5.56
C SER A 40 -3.30 -4.50 6.57
N ILE A 41 -3.25 -4.86 7.85
CA ILE A 41 -3.91 -4.13 8.94
C ILE A 41 -2.89 -3.88 10.05
N VAL A 42 -2.93 -2.66 10.60
CA VAL A 42 -2.18 -2.28 11.80
C VAL A 42 -3.17 -2.08 12.94
N GLY A 43 -3.04 -2.88 13.99
CA GLY A 43 -3.85 -2.78 15.20
C GLY A 43 -3.03 -2.26 16.38
N ASP A 44 -3.62 -1.40 17.22
CA ASP A 44 -3.05 -1.05 18.51
C ASP A 44 -3.16 -2.23 19.48
N ILE A 45 -2.05 -2.64 20.10
CA ILE A 45 -2.06 -3.79 21.01
C ILE A 45 -2.80 -3.47 22.31
N LEU A 46 -2.79 -2.21 22.76
CA LEU A 46 -3.39 -1.83 24.04
C LEU A 46 -4.92 -1.72 23.96
N THR A 47 -5.43 -1.10 22.89
CA THR A 47 -6.88 -0.88 22.73
C THR A 47 -7.56 -1.92 21.85
N GLY A 48 -6.81 -2.68 21.06
CA GLY A 48 -7.36 -3.60 20.05
C GLY A 48 -7.99 -2.89 18.85
N LEU A 49 -7.81 -1.58 18.72
CA LEU A 49 -8.38 -0.78 17.62
C LEU A 49 -7.50 -0.86 16.38
N VAL A 50 -8.13 -0.91 15.20
CA VAL A 50 -7.43 -0.78 13.92
C VAL A 50 -7.03 0.67 13.71
N ILE A 51 -5.72 0.93 13.60
CA ILE A 51 -5.15 2.26 13.41
C ILE A 51 -5.04 2.61 11.92
N ASP A 52 -4.63 1.64 11.10
CA ASP A 52 -4.39 1.85 9.66
C ASP A 52 -4.54 0.54 8.90
N TYR A 53 -4.78 0.65 7.59
CA TYR A 53 -4.85 -0.50 6.70
C TYR A 53 -4.36 -0.14 5.29
N GLU A 54 -3.88 -1.14 4.58
CA GLU A 54 -3.52 -1.01 3.18
C GLU A 54 -4.06 -2.18 2.37
N ILE A 55 -4.58 -1.85 1.18
CA ILE A 55 -5.08 -2.82 0.24
C ILE A 55 -4.17 -2.80 -0.99
N LEU A 56 -3.55 -3.94 -1.28
CA LEU A 56 -2.72 -4.11 -2.46
C LEU A 56 -3.37 -5.06 -3.46
N LEU A 57 -3.36 -4.66 -4.72
CA LEU A 57 -3.89 -5.44 -5.83
C LEU A 57 -2.78 -5.71 -6.84
N LYS A 58 -2.60 -6.98 -7.20
CA LYS A 58 -1.63 -7.40 -8.23
C LYS A 58 -2.18 -7.33 -9.65
N TYR A 59 -3.45 -6.94 -9.83
CA TYR A 59 -4.08 -6.93 -11.15
C TYR A 59 -5.18 -5.90 -11.23
N CYS A 60 -5.15 -5.14 -12.33
CA CYS A 60 -6.21 -4.22 -12.70
C CYS A 60 -6.96 -4.76 -13.94
N PRO A 61 -8.27 -5.06 -13.84
CA PRO A 61 -9.09 -5.46 -14.99
C PRO A 61 -9.08 -4.43 -16.12
N GLU A 62 -9.03 -3.15 -15.78
CA GLU A 62 -9.00 -2.05 -16.75
C GLU A 62 -7.68 -2.02 -17.50
N CYS A 63 -6.54 -2.28 -16.82
CA CYS A 63 -5.25 -2.44 -17.49
C CYS A 63 -5.25 -3.57 -18.53
N THR A 64 -5.82 -4.72 -18.20
CA THR A 64 -5.89 -5.86 -19.16
C THR A 64 -6.80 -5.55 -20.33
N THR A 65 -7.91 -4.88 -20.06
CA THR A 65 -8.86 -4.42 -21.08
C THR A 65 -8.17 -3.42 -22.01
N ALA A 66 -7.49 -2.42 -21.45
CA ALA A 66 -6.73 -1.42 -22.20
C ALA A 66 -5.58 -2.04 -23.01
N LYS A 67 -4.83 -3.00 -22.45
CA LYS A 67 -3.79 -3.73 -23.21
C LYS A 67 -4.37 -4.43 -24.45
N LYS A 68 -5.57 -5.02 -24.32
CA LYS A 68 -6.25 -5.70 -25.42
C LYS A 68 -6.76 -4.73 -26.49
N TYR A 69 -7.32 -3.58 -26.09
CA TYR A 69 -7.94 -2.63 -27.02
C TYR A 69 -6.98 -1.60 -27.60
N LEU A 70 -6.04 -1.10 -26.81
CA LEU A 70 -5.05 -0.09 -27.21
C LEU A 70 -3.76 -0.74 -27.74
N GLY A 71 -3.49 -2.01 -27.39
CA GLY A 71 -2.24 -2.69 -27.69
C GLY A 71 -1.15 -2.35 -26.67
N GLU A 72 -0.58 -3.35 -26.01
CA GLU A 72 0.38 -3.18 -24.91
C GLU A 72 1.62 -2.34 -25.25
N HIS A 73 2.03 -2.34 -26.53
CA HIS A 73 3.20 -1.60 -27.01
C HIS A 73 2.85 -0.29 -27.74
N SER A 74 1.59 0.14 -27.72
CA SER A 74 1.20 1.37 -28.38
C SER A 74 1.52 2.62 -27.55
N ALA A 75 1.70 3.74 -28.24
CA ALA A 75 1.81 5.05 -27.59
C ALA A 75 0.54 5.41 -26.80
N ASP A 76 -0.63 5.02 -27.32
CA ASP A 76 -1.93 5.27 -26.70
C ASP A 76 -2.06 4.54 -25.36
N PHE A 77 -1.61 3.28 -25.29
CA PHE A 77 -1.55 2.55 -24.01
C PHE A 77 -0.62 3.22 -23.01
N SER A 78 0.55 3.70 -23.45
CA SER A 78 1.51 4.39 -22.57
C SER A 78 0.94 5.68 -21.98
N VAL A 79 0.23 6.48 -22.79
CA VAL A 79 -0.44 7.70 -22.33
C VAL A 79 -1.58 7.36 -21.37
N TRP A 80 -2.44 6.41 -21.74
CA TRP A 80 -3.54 5.97 -20.89
C TRP A 80 -3.06 5.42 -19.54
N TYR A 81 -2.03 4.56 -19.56
CA TYR A 81 -1.48 3.93 -18.36
C TYR A 81 -0.90 4.94 -17.38
N LYS A 82 -0.28 6.02 -17.86
CA LYS A 82 0.25 7.09 -16.99
C LYS A 82 -0.86 7.79 -16.20
N THR A 83 -1.99 8.07 -16.84
CA THR A 83 -3.15 8.71 -16.19
C THR A 83 -3.87 7.72 -15.27
N HIS A 84 -4.14 6.51 -15.75
CA HIS A 84 -4.82 5.46 -14.99
C HIS A 84 -4.06 5.05 -13.72
N ARG A 85 -2.71 5.00 -13.78
CA ARG A 85 -1.86 4.68 -12.63
C ARG A 85 -2.02 5.67 -11.45
N GLN A 86 -2.41 6.91 -11.70
CA GLN A 86 -2.61 7.90 -10.62
C GLN A 86 -3.91 7.67 -9.85
N GLU A 87 -4.95 7.20 -10.53
CA GLU A 87 -6.25 6.88 -9.92
C GLU A 87 -6.22 5.50 -9.24
N TYR A 88 -5.38 4.59 -9.74
CA TYR A 88 -5.22 3.25 -9.21
C TYR A 88 -4.21 3.20 -8.05
N ARG A 89 -4.69 2.92 -6.84
CA ARG A 89 -3.84 2.72 -5.65
C ARG A 89 -2.82 1.61 -5.94
N GLU A 90 -1.56 1.91 -5.64
CA GLU A 90 -0.34 1.30 -6.20
C GLU A 90 -0.44 -0.21 -6.56
N TYR A 91 -0.24 -0.50 -7.85
CA TYR A 91 0.01 -1.87 -8.34
C TYR A 91 1.38 -2.36 -7.84
N TYR A 92 1.39 -3.46 -7.08
CA TYR A 92 2.65 -4.10 -6.71
C TYR A 92 3.19 -4.98 -7.85
N VAL A 93 4.28 -4.53 -8.49
CA VAL A 93 5.02 -5.30 -9.50
C VAL A 93 6.04 -6.21 -8.80
N GLY A 94 5.60 -7.30 -8.18
CA GLY A 94 6.52 -8.28 -7.58
C GLY A 94 5.87 -9.61 -7.19
N PHE A 95 6.65 -10.47 -6.54
CA PHE A 95 6.16 -11.75 -6.02
C PHE A 95 5.13 -11.54 -4.91
N SER A 96 4.18 -12.47 -4.75
CA SER A 96 3.15 -12.41 -3.70
C SER A 96 3.76 -12.17 -2.32
N ASN A 97 4.87 -12.83 -2.00
CA ASN A 97 5.56 -12.71 -0.71
C ASN A 97 6.13 -11.32 -0.45
N ALA A 98 6.31 -10.51 -1.49
CA ALA A 98 6.87 -9.18 -1.37
C ALA A 98 5.79 -8.08 -1.36
N MET A 99 4.50 -8.44 -1.55
CA MET A 99 3.36 -7.55 -1.31
C MET A 99 3.24 -7.19 0.16
N GLU A 100 3.49 -8.14 1.06
CA GLU A 100 3.46 -7.90 2.50
C GLU A 100 4.48 -6.85 2.92
N VAL A 101 5.73 -7.02 2.49
CA VAL A 101 6.81 -6.06 2.74
C VAL A 101 6.46 -4.68 2.19
N LYS A 102 5.85 -4.61 1.01
CA LYS A 102 5.43 -3.32 0.42
C LYS A 102 4.32 -2.66 1.23
N ALA A 103 3.32 -3.43 1.66
CA ALA A 103 2.24 -2.90 2.48
C ALA A 103 2.77 -2.38 3.81
N THR A 104 3.66 -3.13 4.47
CA THR A 104 4.36 -2.69 5.69
C THR A 104 5.11 -1.38 5.44
N GLU A 105 5.88 -1.27 4.35
CA GLU A 105 6.61 -0.04 4.01
C GLU A 105 5.67 1.16 3.85
N ILE A 106 4.56 0.99 3.13
CA ILE A 106 3.55 2.04 2.92
C ILE A 106 2.94 2.48 4.26
N LEU A 107 2.54 1.53 5.10
CA LEU A 107 1.91 1.79 6.40
C LEU A 107 2.87 2.49 7.37
N TRP A 108 4.13 2.03 7.45
CA TRP A 108 5.13 2.66 8.32
C TRP A 108 5.52 4.06 7.85
N LYS A 109 5.66 4.25 6.54
CA LYS A 109 5.94 5.57 5.98
C LYS A 109 4.79 6.54 6.24
N ARG A 110 3.54 6.11 6.02
CA ARG A 110 2.33 6.92 6.27
C ARG A 110 2.21 7.30 7.75
N SER A 111 2.50 6.39 8.65
CA SER A 111 2.51 6.64 10.09
C SER A 111 3.43 7.81 10.47
N LEU A 112 4.65 7.82 9.93
CA LEU A 112 5.63 8.88 10.19
C LEU A 112 5.25 10.19 9.51
N GLU A 113 4.91 10.14 8.23
CA GLU A 113 4.70 11.33 7.40
C GLU A 113 3.38 12.03 7.72
N ASN A 114 2.29 11.27 7.87
CA ASN A 114 0.94 11.82 8.00
C ASN A 114 0.51 11.91 9.47
N CYS A 115 0.82 10.91 10.28
CA CYS A 115 0.30 10.80 11.65
C CYS A 115 1.30 11.27 12.72
N GLY A 116 2.59 11.41 12.39
CA GLY A 116 3.63 11.70 13.39
C GLY A 116 3.79 10.57 14.41
N MET A 117 3.38 9.36 14.05
CA MET A 117 3.45 8.18 14.89
C MET A 117 4.63 7.31 14.47
N ARG A 118 5.25 6.66 15.45
CA ARG A 118 6.28 5.66 15.22
C ARG A 118 5.76 4.31 15.70
N TYR A 119 5.37 3.48 14.73
CA TYR A 119 4.98 2.10 14.99
C TYR A 119 6.16 1.28 15.49
N THR A 120 6.01 0.72 16.68
CA THR A 120 6.92 -0.25 17.28
C THR A 120 6.21 -1.59 17.33
N SER A 121 6.59 -2.49 16.42
CA SER A 121 6.03 -3.85 16.39
C SER A 121 6.51 -4.64 17.59
N VAL A 122 5.62 -5.37 18.25
CA VAL A 122 6.01 -6.48 19.12
C VAL A 122 6.07 -7.70 18.19
N MET A 123 7.27 -8.27 18.05
CA MET A 123 7.48 -9.51 17.30
C MET A 123 6.83 -10.69 18.01
#